data_AF-A0A9W7FZL7-F1
#
_entry.id   AF-A0A9W7FZL7-F1
#
_cell.length_a   1.000
_cell.length_b   1.000
_cell.length_c   1.000
_cell.angle_alpha   90.00
_cell.angle_beta   90.00
_cell.angle_gamma   90.00
#
_symmetry.space_group_name_H-M   'P 1'
#
loop_
_entity.id
_entity.type
_entity.pdbx_description
1 polymer ?
#
loop_
_entity_poly.entity_id
_entity_poly.type
_entity_poly.pdbx_seq_one_letter_code
_entity_poly.pdbx_strand_id
1 'polypeptide(L)'
;MSSLDSYAYSEALSLFQPRLTSWESRVYGRGLTVDNFGDKAEGIIRDAEDRYDGLSAAVLTAASGGEGLKERRAKKQKVMEVVEEGIRGLWERQMEDVKDKVKKDFKRDMLRNFKVDRNTGEKVVQDDGNSPGSLMRKAVFEFERRTDELEVLRLGLVKTKAAQDLSNELASLIDNFDASPAAQLKVMSTIKKSASKPKPPSERGVTPTFHLVSMIRPDGFGNLQGFAGYNFGGGHTVTVGVCNDADSPEVLNGFGGMRPPLIRIQPKVNIDVDL
;
A
#
# COMPACT_ATOMS: atom_id res chain seq x y z
N MET A 1 11.32 44.21 40.16
CA MET A 1 10.39 43.88 39.05
C MET A 1 11.00 42.86 38.09
N SER A 2 12.26 43.03 37.66
CA SER A 2 12.97 42.07 36.79
C SER A 2 12.96 40.59 37.23
N SER A 3 12.92 40.29 38.54
CA SER A 3 12.89 38.92 39.07
C SER A 3 11.55 38.19 38.84
N LEU A 4 10.43 38.91 38.91
CA LEU A 4 9.08 38.34 38.74
C LEU A 4 8.81 37.97 37.28
N ASP A 5 9.17 38.85 36.34
CA ASP A 5 9.03 38.55 34.92
C ASP A 5 9.96 37.43 34.45
N SER A 6 11.14 37.32 35.05
CA SER A 6 12.08 36.22 34.75
C SER A 6 11.58 34.89 35.31
N TYR A 7 10.93 34.90 36.49
CA TYR A 7 10.25 33.72 37.04
C TYR A 7 9.04 33.32 36.18
N ALA A 8 8.19 34.27 35.77
CA ALA A 8 7.07 34.01 34.88
C ALA A 8 7.52 33.42 33.53
N TYR A 9 8.64 33.92 32.99
CA TYR A 9 9.27 33.38 31.79
C TYR A 9 9.72 31.92 31.96
N SER A 10 10.48 31.61 33.01
CA SER A 10 10.99 30.25 33.24
C SER A 10 9.87 29.26 33.55
N GLU A 11 8.90 29.68 34.34
CA GLU A 11 7.77 28.85 34.74
C GLU A 11 6.88 28.53 33.54
N ALA A 12 6.59 29.52 32.68
CA ALA A 12 5.87 29.30 31.44
C ALA A 12 6.59 28.26 30.57
N LEU A 13 7.89 28.42 30.30
CA LEU A 13 8.64 27.46 29.48
C LEU A 13 8.68 26.05 30.08
N SER A 14 8.84 25.94 31.39
CA SER A 14 8.96 24.65 32.09
C SER A 14 7.73 23.75 31.94
N LEU A 15 6.55 24.34 31.71
CA LEU A 15 5.30 23.61 31.55
C LEU A 15 5.15 22.98 30.15
N PHE A 16 5.71 23.62 29.12
CA PHE A 16 5.54 23.19 27.73
C PHE A 16 6.70 22.39 27.19
N GLN A 17 7.93 22.64 27.67
CA GLN A 17 9.12 21.90 27.25
C GLN A 17 8.93 20.37 27.35
N PRO A 18 8.40 19.79 28.45
CA PRO A 18 8.21 18.34 28.53
C PRO A 18 7.26 17.80 27.46
N ARG A 19 6.23 18.57 27.09
CA ARG A 19 5.29 18.18 26.02
C ARG A 19 5.96 18.22 24.65
N LEU A 20 6.70 19.30 24.35
CA LEU A 20 7.46 19.43 23.12
C LEU A 20 8.52 18.32 23.01
N THR A 21 9.32 18.09 24.04
CA THR A 21 10.32 17.00 24.05
C THR A 21 9.68 15.61 23.90
N SER A 22 8.50 15.39 24.48
CA SER A 22 7.76 14.14 24.25
C SER A 22 7.36 13.99 22.78
N TRP A 23 6.86 15.06 22.15
CA TRP A 23 6.53 15.04 20.72
C TRP A 23 7.76 14.89 19.84
N GLU A 24 8.85 15.57 20.16
CA GLU A 24 10.15 15.42 19.49
C GLU A 24 10.63 13.97 19.53
N SER A 25 10.56 13.32 20.69
CA SER A 25 10.95 11.91 20.81
C SER A 25 10.10 10.98 19.95
N ARG A 26 8.81 11.30 19.74
CA ARG A 26 7.89 10.53 18.89
C ARG A 26 8.15 10.79 17.41
N VAL A 27 8.32 12.05 17.03
CA VAL A 27 8.52 12.48 15.64
C VAL A 27 9.94 12.13 15.18
N TYR A 28 10.98 12.67 15.83
CA TYR A 28 12.37 12.41 15.43
C TYR A 28 12.83 10.99 15.74
N GLY A 29 12.38 10.41 16.87
CA GLY A 29 12.85 9.09 17.30
C GLY A 29 12.16 7.93 16.60
N ARG A 30 10.88 8.07 16.22
CA ARG A 30 10.08 6.96 15.66
C ARG A 30 9.49 7.25 14.28
N GLY A 31 9.61 8.47 13.75
CA GLY A 31 8.95 8.87 12.50
C GLY A 31 7.43 8.77 12.57
N LEU A 32 6.86 9.00 13.76
CA LEU A 32 5.43 8.93 14.00
C LEU A 32 4.85 10.35 14.09
N THR A 33 3.75 10.58 13.39
CA THR A 33 2.96 11.82 13.52
C THR A 33 2.26 11.87 14.86
N VAL A 34 2.01 13.09 15.33
CA VAL A 34 1.19 13.41 16.50
C VAL A 34 -0.25 13.56 16.03
N ASP A 35 -1.16 12.81 16.63
CA ASP A 35 -2.59 12.82 16.27
C ASP A 35 -3.22 14.15 16.70
N ASN A 36 -4.07 14.76 15.85
CA ASN A 36 -4.63 16.11 16.08
C ASN A 36 -3.56 17.14 16.47
N PHE A 37 -2.43 17.16 15.76
CA PHE A 37 -1.31 18.04 16.06
C PHE A 37 -1.71 19.52 16.04
N GLY A 38 -2.51 19.94 15.05
CA GLY A 38 -3.00 21.31 14.88
C GLY A 38 -3.67 21.84 16.14
N ASP A 39 -4.75 21.17 16.55
CA ASP A 39 -5.52 21.54 17.76
C ASP A 39 -4.66 21.53 19.02
N LYS A 40 -3.77 20.54 19.17
CA LYS A 40 -2.89 20.44 20.35
C LYS A 40 -1.83 21.54 20.36
N ALA A 41 -1.27 21.89 19.21
CA ALA A 41 -0.31 22.96 19.07
C ALA A 41 -0.97 24.31 19.41
N GLU A 42 -2.17 24.57 18.90
CA GLU A 42 -2.93 25.77 19.25
C GLU A 42 -3.26 25.83 20.75
N GLY A 43 -3.62 24.69 21.35
CA GLY A 43 -3.80 24.56 22.80
C GLY A 43 -2.55 24.93 23.59
N ILE A 44 -1.38 24.44 23.19
CA ILE A 44 -0.09 24.76 23.84
C ILE A 44 0.22 26.26 23.72
N ILE A 45 0.02 26.86 22.54
CA ILE A 45 0.27 28.29 22.32
C ILE A 45 -0.66 29.12 23.22
N ARG A 46 -1.95 28.77 23.29
CA ARG A 46 -2.92 29.46 24.15
C ARG A 46 -2.59 29.30 25.63
N ASP A 47 -2.29 28.09 26.08
CA ASP A 47 -1.91 27.80 27.45
C ASP A 47 -0.63 28.56 27.85
N ALA A 48 0.33 28.69 26.93
CA ALA A 48 1.58 29.43 27.16
C ALA A 48 1.35 30.93 27.32
N GLU A 49 0.49 31.48 26.46
CA GLU A 49 0.07 32.87 26.54
C GLU A 49 -0.70 33.16 27.84
N ASP A 50 -1.72 32.36 28.15
CA ASP A 50 -2.56 32.51 29.35
C ASP A 50 -1.71 32.38 30.64
N ARG A 51 -0.76 31.42 30.66
CA ARG A 51 0.11 31.21 31.81
C ARG A 51 1.08 32.37 32.01
N TYR A 52 1.73 32.82 30.94
CA TYR A 52 2.63 33.97 31.02
C TYR A 52 1.88 35.24 31.45
N ASP A 53 0.70 35.48 30.87
CA ASP A 53 -0.11 36.64 31.19
C ASP A 53 -0.62 36.61 32.63
N GLY A 54 -1.04 35.43 33.13
CA GLY A 54 -1.46 35.24 34.51
C GLY A 54 -0.33 35.46 35.53
N LEU A 55 0.86 34.93 35.29
CA LEU A 55 2.01 35.09 36.19
C LEU A 55 2.60 36.51 36.17
N SER A 56 2.55 37.18 35.02
CA SER A 56 3.01 38.56 34.86
C SER A 56 1.94 39.61 35.21
N ALA A 57 0.73 39.20 35.62
CA ALA A 57 -0.35 40.13 35.99
C ALA A 57 0.03 41.05 37.17
N ALA A 58 0.80 40.54 38.14
CA ALA A 58 1.32 41.34 39.25
C ALA A 58 2.27 42.46 38.78
N VAL A 59 2.97 42.25 37.66
CA VAL A 59 3.84 43.26 37.04
C VAL A 59 3.00 44.37 36.39
N LEU A 60 1.83 44.04 35.81
CA LEU A 60 0.88 45.06 35.32
C LEU A 60 0.36 45.95 36.44
N THR A 61 0.06 45.39 37.61
CA THR A 61 -0.44 46.17 38.76
C THR A 61 0.64 47.01 39.43
N ALA A 62 1.90 46.57 39.38
CA ALA A 62 3.02 47.24 40.03
C ALA A 62 3.77 48.22 39.09
N ALA A 63 3.62 48.10 37.77
CA ALA A 63 4.28 48.95 36.79
C ALA A 63 3.46 50.22 36.53
N SER A 64 3.76 51.27 37.29
CA SER A 64 3.21 52.62 37.07
C SER A 64 3.87 53.38 35.91
N GLY A 65 4.85 52.77 35.22
CA GLY A 65 5.58 53.37 34.09
C GLY A 65 5.64 52.46 32.85
N GLY A 66 5.72 53.07 31.67
CA GLY A 66 5.70 52.38 30.37
C GLY A 66 6.90 51.44 30.08
N GLU A 67 7.97 51.51 30.88
CA GLU A 67 9.17 50.69 30.70
C GLU A 67 8.95 49.22 31.14
N GLY A 68 8.28 48.98 32.27
CA GLY A 68 7.93 47.62 32.70
C GLY A 68 6.96 46.91 31.74
N LEU A 69 6.06 47.67 31.11
CA LEU A 69 5.18 47.15 30.06
C LEU A 69 5.94 46.73 28.80
N LYS A 70 7.01 47.46 28.44
CA LYS A 70 7.89 47.11 27.32
C LYS A 70 8.70 45.84 27.63
N GLU A 71 9.27 45.73 28.83
CA GLU A 71 10.02 44.53 29.25
C GLU A 71 9.13 43.28 29.26
N ARG A 72 7.91 43.39 29.80
CA ARG A 72 6.92 42.30 29.79
C ARG A 72 6.56 41.87 28.37
N ARG A 73 6.29 42.81 27.46
CA ARG A 73 5.99 42.48 26.05
C ARG A 73 7.16 41.77 25.37
N ALA A 74 8.38 42.26 25.59
CA ALA A 74 9.57 41.64 25.02
C ALA A 74 9.79 40.21 25.54
N LYS A 75 9.58 39.97 26.83
CA LYS A 75 9.68 38.62 27.42
C LYS A 75 8.55 37.70 26.97
N LYS A 76 7.30 38.19 26.87
CA LYS A 76 6.18 37.44 26.27
C LYS A 76 6.55 36.99 24.86
N GLN A 77 7.03 37.90 24.03
CA GLN A 77 7.44 37.60 22.66
C GLN A 77 8.50 36.51 22.62
N LYS A 78 9.52 36.55 23.49
CA LYS A 78 10.54 35.50 23.57
C LYS A 78 9.98 34.13 23.97
N VAL A 79 9.04 34.06 24.92
CA VAL A 79 8.39 32.79 25.27
C VAL A 79 7.64 32.24 24.07
N MET A 80 6.85 33.09 23.41
CA MET A 80 6.08 32.68 22.24
C MET A 80 6.99 32.23 21.10
N GLU A 81 8.07 32.96 20.82
CA GLU A 81 9.04 32.60 19.79
C GLU A 81 9.62 31.20 20.01
N VAL A 82 10.03 30.86 21.23
CA VAL A 82 10.55 29.52 21.56
C VAL A 82 9.50 28.43 21.38
N VAL A 83 8.25 28.68 21.80
CA VAL A 83 7.15 27.71 21.66
C VAL A 83 6.78 27.52 20.18
N GLU A 84 6.66 28.61 19.43
CA GLU A 84 6.28 28.61 18.02
C GLU A 84 7.38 27.98 17.14
N GLU A 85 8.65 28.22 17.43
CA GLU A 85 9.79 27.59 16.74
C GLU A 85 9.80 26.08 16.96
N GLY A 86 9.59 25.62 18.20
CA GLY A 86 9.48 24.18 18.49
C GLY A 86 8.32 23.51 17.76
N ILE A 87 7.16 24.16 17.72
CA ILE A 87 5.98 23.67 16.98
C ILE A 87 6.27 23.64 15.47
N ARG A 88 6.91 24.67 14.92
CA ARG A 88 7.28 24.73 13.49
C ARG A 88 8.24 23.62 13.11
N GLY A 89 9.29 23.39 13.90
CA GLY A 89 10.24 22.30 13.64
C GLY A 89 9.57 20.92 13.63
N LEU A 90 8.67 20.68 14.58
CA LEU A 90 7.86 19.46 14.62
C LEU A 90 6.91 19.34 13.43
N TRP A 91 6.30 20.43 13.00
CA TRP A 91 5.41 20.45 11.85
C TRP A 91 6.17 20.11 10.57
N GLU A 92 7.29 20.80 10.30
CA GLU A 92 8.12 20.57 9.11
C GLU A 92 8.59 19.12 9.04
N ARG A 93 9.01 18.56 10.18
CA ARG A 93 9.46 17.17 10.25
C ARG A 93 8.34 16.18 9.97
N GLN A 94 7.17 16.36 10.57
CA GLN A 94 6.01 15.48 10.32
C GLN A 94 5.53 15.56 8.87
N MET A 95 5.55 16.76 8.27
CA MET A 95 5.21 16.95 6.87
C MET A 95 6.15 16.16 5.95
N GLU A 96 7.46 16.21 6.21
CA GLU A 96 8.43 15.43 5.42
C GLU A 96 8.26 13.92 5.62
N ASP A 97 8.01 13.46 6.86
CA ASP A 97 7.77 12.04 7.13
C ASP A 97 6.51 11.50 6.40
N VAL A 98 5.43 12.28 6.39
CA VAL A 98 4.21 11.93 5.65
C VAL A 98 4.46 11.94 4.14
N LYS A 99 5.17 12.95 3.64
CA LYS A 99 5.56 13.08 2.22
C LYS A 99 6.38 11.88 1.76
N ASP A 100 7.39 11.47 2.52
CA ASP A 100 8.23 10.32 2.23
C ASP A 100 7.45 9.00 2.23
N LYS A 101 6.53 8.84 3.18
CA LYS A 101 5.65 7.67 3.22
C LYS A 101 4.76 7.60 1.99
N VAL A 102 4.15 8.71 1.60
CA VAL A 102 3.29 8.79 0.39
C VAL A 102 4.10 8.53 -0.87
N LYS A 103 5.31 9.09 -1.01
CA LYS A 103 6.21 8.79 -2.14
C LYS A 103 6.56 7.31 -2.23
N LYS A 104 6.86 6.68 -1.10
CA LYS A 104 7.20 5.25 -1.04
C LYS A 104 6.00 4.39 -1.45
N ASP A 105 4.81 4.72 -0.95
CA ASP A 105 3.57 4.05 -1.30
C ASP A 105 3.25 4.24 -2.80
N PHE A 106 3.42 5.46 -3.33
CA PHE A 106 3.26 5.77 -4.75
C PHE A 106 4.21 4.97 -5.64
N LYS A 107 5.52 4.95 -5.34
CA LYS A 107 6.52 4.17 -6.09
C LYS A 107 6.18 2.68 -6.09
N ARG A 108 5.71 2.14 -4.96
CA ARG A 108 5.26 0.75 -4.86
C ARG A 108 4.05 0.50 -5.75
N ASP A 109 3.06 1.38 -5.74
CA ASP A 109 1.84 1.24 -6.54
C ASP A 109 2.15 1.35 -8.04
N MET A 110 3.04 2.27 -8.43
CA MET A 110 3.56 2.36 -9.79
C MET A 110 4.24 1.06 -10.22
N LEU A 111 5.16 0.53 -9.41
CA LEU A 111 5.82 -0.74 -9.70
C LEU A 111 4.84 -1.90 -9.77
N ARG A 112 3.79 -1.93 -8.95
CA ARG A 112 2.76 -2.97 -8.98
C ARG A 112 1.98 -2.94 -10.30
N ASN A 113 1.59 -1.75 -10.73
CA ASN A 113 0.79 -1.52 -11.93
C ASN A 113 1.62 -1.50 -13.23
N PHE A 114 2.95 -1.39 -13.13
CA PHE A 114 3.84 -1.47 -14.29
C PHE A 114 3.83 -2.89 -14.88
N LYS A 115 3.13 -3.07 -15.99
CA LYS A 115 3.06 -4.34 -16.73
C LYS A 115 3.94 -4.27 -17.96
N VAL A 116 4.67 -5.37 -18.16
CA VAL A 116 5.62 -5.53 -19.25
C VAL A 116 5.22 -6.79 -20.01
N ASP A 117 5.19 -6.70 -21.33
CA ASP A 117 4.98 -7.82 -22.22
C ASP A 117 6.11 -8.83 -22.02
N ARG A 118 5.75 -10.11 -21.92
CA ARG A 118 6.69 -11.18 -21.61
C ARG A 118 7.60 -11.51 -22.77
N ASN A 119 7.16 -11.28 -24.00
CA ASN A 119 7.85 -11.65 -25.22
C ASN A 119 8.69 -10.50 -25.76
N THR A 120 8.16 -9.28 -25.77
CA THR A 120 8.87 -8.11 -26.31
C THR A 120 9.61 -7.30 -25.25
N GLY A 121 9.23 -7.43 -23.97
CA GLY A 121 9.75 -6.56 -22.92
C GLY A 121 9.20 -5.13 -23.00
N GLU A 122 8.25 -4.87 -23.91
CA GLU A 122 7.62 -3.56 -24.07
C GLU A 122 6.52 -3.35 -23.02
N LYS A 123 6.18 -2.09 -22.76
CA LYS A 123 5.12 -1.78 -21.80
C LYS A 123 3.76 -2.13 -22.38
N VAL A 124 2.94 -2.79 -21.55
CA VAL A 124 1.54 -2.99 -21.88
C VAL A 124 0.78 -1.77 -21.38
N VAL A 125 0.27 -0.95 -22.32
CA VAL A 125 -0.62 0.16 -21.98
C VAL A 125 -1.92 -0.44 -21.43
N GLN A 126 -2.26 -0.08 -20.19
CA GLN A 126 -3.55 -0.43 -19.58
C GLN A 126 -4.47 0.78 -19.57
N ASP A 127 -5.72 0.56 -19.96
CA ASP A 127 -6.81 1.56 -19.93
C ASP A 127 -7.67 1.43 -18.64
N ASP A 128 -7.13 0.73 -17.64
CA ASP A 128 -7.87 0.20 -16.49
C ASP A 128 -8.06 1.24 -15.35
N GLY A 129 -8.06 2.55 -15.64
CA GLY A 129 -8.19 3.60 -14.63
C GLY A 129 -7.01 3.75 -13.64
N ASN A 130 -5.98 2.91 -13.75
CA ASN A 130 -4.74 2.94 -12.96
C ASN A 130 -3.58 3.64 -13.69
N SER A 131 -3.88 4.68 -14.47
CA SER A 131 -2.85 5.48 -15.12
C SER A 131 -1.94 6.16 -14.10
N PRO A 132 -0.68 6.48 -14.45
CA PRO A 132 0.23 7.20 -13.54
C PRO A 132 -0.40 8.49 -12.97
N GLY A 133 -1.19 9.20 -13.79
CA GLY A 133 -1.93 10.38 -13.35
C GLY A 133 -3.02 10.11 -12.32
N SER A 134 -3.72 8.96 -12.37
CA SER A 134 -4.72 8.62 -11.35
C SER A 134 -4.07 8.21 -10.03
N LEU A 135 -2.94 7.48 -10.10
CA LEU A 135 -2.12 7.16 -8.93
C LEU A 135 -1.56 8.41 -8.26
N MET A 136 -1.13 9.41 -9.06
CA MET A 136 -0.65 10.69 -8.54
C MET A 136 -1.74 11.44 -7.80
N ARG A 137 -2.94 11.58 -8.39
CA ARG A 137 -4.08 12.23 -7.73
C ARG A 137 -4.46 11.53 -6.44
N LYS A 138 -4.47 10.18 -6.43
CA LYS A 138 -4.72 9.39 -5.21
C LYS A 138 -3.66 9.66 -4.14
N ALA A 139 -2.38 9.73 -4.52
CA ALA A 139 -1.29 9.99 -3.58
C ALA A 139 -1.35 11.41 -2.99
N VAL A 140 -1.64 12.42 -3.82
CA VAL A 140 -1.82 13.81 -3.34
C VAL A 140 -3.02 13.90 -2.40
N PHE A 141 -4.17 13.29 -2.75
CA PHE A 141 -5.33 13.25 -1.88
C PHE A 141 -5.05 12.55 -0.54
N GLU A 142 -4.30 11.45 -0.57
CA GLU A 142 -3.90 10.75 0.65
C GLU A 142 -2.96 11.60 1.52
N PHE A 143 -2.06 12.37 0.90
CA PHE A 143 -1.22 13.32 1.60
C PHE A 143 -2.04 14.43 2.27
N GLU A 144 -2.95 15.06 1.53
CA GLU A 144 -3.85 16.10 2.07
C GLU A 144 -4.63 15.55 3.26
N ARG A 145 -5.30 14.41 3.11
CA ARG A 145 -6.06 13.78 4.19
C ARG A 145 -5.24 13.48 5.44
N ARG A 146 -3.97 13.08 5.30
CA ARG A 146 -3.07 12.79 6.43
C ARG A 146 -2.49 14.06 7.07
N THR A 147 -2.51 15.19 6.36
CA THR A 147 -1.93 16.46 6.80
C THR A 147 -2.98 17.46 7.27
N ASP A 148 -4.28 17.20 7.05
CA ASP A 148 -5.40 17.98 7.61
C ASP A 148 -5.25 18.23 9.11
N GLU A 149 -4.92 17.19 9.89
CA GLU A 149 -4.76 17.29 11.34
C GLU A 149 -3.44 17.97 11.78
N LEU A 150 -2.55 18.31 10.84
CA LEU A 150 -1.27 18.95 11.12
C LEU A 150 -1.32 20.47 10.96
N GLU A 151 -2.41 21.04 10.43
CA GLU A 151 -2.48 22.47 10.14
C GLU A 151 -2.57 23.30 11.42
N VAL A 152 -1.73 24.33 11.53
CA VAL A 152 -1.74 25.29 12.65
C VAL A 152 -2.01 26.67 12.08
N LEU A 153 -3.29 27.08 12.08
CA LEU A 153 -3.74 28.29 11.39
C LEU A 153 -3.11 29.55 11.98
N ARG A 154 -2.97 29.59 13.31
CA ARG A 154 -2.33 30.72 14.02
C ARG A 154 -0.91 31.00 13.56
N LEU A 155 -0.16 29.97 13.15
CA LEU A 155 1.21 30.09 12.68
C LEU A 155 1.33 30.14 11.15
N GLY A 156 0.20 30.11 10.43
CA GLY A 156 0.19 30.03 8.96
C GLY A 156 0.79 28.73 8.42
N LEU A 157 0.84 27.68 9.23
CA LEU A 157 1.39 26.37 8.84
C LEU A 157 0.31 25.57 8.12
N VAL A 158 0.25 25.76 6.80
CA VAL A 158 -0.77 25.18 5.90
C VAL A 158 -0.15 24.16 4.94
N LYS A 159 -0.92 23.12 4.59
CA LYS A 159 -0.43 22.02 3.73
C LYS A 159 -0.34 22.38 2.24
N THR A 160 -0.99 23.45 1.78
CA THR A 160 -1.16 23.79 0.36
C THR A 160 0.15 23.80 -0.42
N LYS A 161 1.18 24.47 0.12
CA LYS A 161 2.50 24.53 -0.53
C LYS A 161 3.15 23.15 -0.60
N ALA A 162 3.11 22.39 0.49
CA ALA A 162 3.70 21.06 0.55
C ALA A 162 2.98 20.06 -0.37
N ALA A 163 1.67 20.18 -0.53
CA ALA A 163 0.88 19.37 -1.47
C ALA A 163 1.27 19.67 -2.93
N GLN A 164 1.46 20.95 -3.27
CA GLN A 164 1.94 21.36 -4.59
C GLN A 164 3.36 20.85 -4.85
N ASP A 165 4.27 20.99 -3.89
CA ASP A 165 5.65 20.49 -3.97
C ASP A 165 5.67 18.96 -4.17
N LEU A 166 4.86 18.22 -3.40
CA LEU A 166 4.69 16.78 -3.58
C LEU A 166 4.16 16.46 -4.98
N SER A 167 3.14 17.16 -5.47
CA SER A 167 2.60 16.93 -6.83
C SER A 167 3.67 17.10 -7.91
N ASN A 168 4.51 18.13 -7.80
CA ASN A 168 5.61 18.38 -8.74
C ASN A 168 6.67 17.26 -8.67
N GLU A 169 7.01 16.81 -7.47
CA GLU A 169 7.95 15.70 -7.27
C GLU A 169 7.40 14.37 -7.79
N LEU A 170 6.10 14.10 -7.61
CA LEU A 170 5.45 12.91 -8.15
C LEU A 170 5.40 12.95 -9.68
N ALA A 171 5.12 14.11 -10.29
CA ALA A 171 5.17 14.27 -11.74
C ALA A 171 6.58 13.97 -12.29
N SER A 172 7.62 14.54 -11.68
CA SER A 172 9.01 14.24 -12.04
C SER A 172 9.36 12.76 -11.87
N LEU A 173 8.81 12.11 -10.84
CA LEU A 173 8.99 10.66 -10.65
C LEU A 173 8.31 9.83 -11.74
N ILE A 174 7.17 10.27 -12.27
CA ILE A 174 6.49 9.61 -13.40
C ILE A 174 7.35 9.70 -14.65
N ASP A 175 7.84 10.90 -14.97
CA ASP A 175 8.65 11.14 -16.16
C ASP A 175 9.95 10.32 -16.16
N ASN A 176 10.55 10.16 -14.97
CA ASN A 176 11.80 9.41 -14.80
C ASN A 176 11.60 7.92 -14.43
N PHE A 177 10.36 7.44 -14.35
CA PHE A 177 10.09 6.12 -13.79
C PHE A 177 10.70 4.99 -14.63
N ASP A 178 10.66 5.09 -15.95
CA ASP A 178 11.15 4.04 -16.85
C ASP A 178 12.65 3.86 -16.80
N ALA A 179 13.37 4.97 -16.58
CA ALA A 179 14.80 4.97 -16.38
C ALA A 179 15.19 4.49 -14.97
N SER A 180 14.22 4.31 -14.06
CA SER A 180 14.52 3.91 -12.68
C SER A 180 15.07 2.47 -12.63
N PRO A 181 16.08 2.19 -11.77
CA PRO A 181 16.62 0.84 -11.64
C PRO A 181 15.56 -0.21 -11.28
N ALA A 182 14.55 0.17 -10.50
CA ALA A 182 13.48 -0.72 -10.10
C ALA A 182 12.59 -1.14 -11.29
N ALA A 183 12.28 -0.20 -12.20
CA ALA A 183 11.53 -0.51 -13.41
C ALA A 183 12.35 -1.44 -14.33
N GLN A 184 13.63 -1.11 -14.55
CA GLN A 184 14.54 -1.92 -15.38
C GLN A 184 14.72 -3.35 -14.83
N LEU A 185 14.90 -3.50 -13.52
CA LEU A 185 14.97 -4.82 -12.88
C LEU A 185 13.68 -5.62 -13.07
N LYS A 186 12.51 -4.95 -13.02
CA LYS A 186 11.23 -5.63 -13.26
C LYS A 186 11.11 -6.11 -14.70
N VAL A 187 11.51 -5.29 -15.68
CA VAL A 187 11.60 -5.68 -17.11
C VAL A 187 12.51 -6.90 -17.27
N MET A 188 13.76 -6.82 -16.78
CA MET A 188 14.73 -7.91 -16.86
C MET A 188 14.23 -9.20 -16.19
N SER A 189 13.59 -9.09 -15.02
CA SER A 189 13.04 -10.26 -14.32
C SER A 189 11.90 -10.92 -15.11
N THR A 190 11.14 -10.14 -15.87
CA THR A 190 10.02 -10.64 -16.68
C THR A 190 10.53 -11.33 -17.94
N ILE A 191 11.53 -10.74 -18.61
CA ILE A 191 12.24 -11.34 -19.75
C ILE A 191 12.95 -12.63 -19.33
N LYS A 192 13.62 -12.64 -18.18
CA LYS A 192 14.28 -13.85 -17.66
C LYS A 192 13.27 -14.97 -17.43
N LYS A 193 12.10 -14.65 -16.86
CA LYS A 193 11.02 -15.62 -16.62
C LYS A 193 10.40 -16.14 -17.91
N SER A 194 10.34 -15.35 -18.98
CA SER A 194 9.84 -15.82 -20.28
C SER A 194 10.90 -16.66 -21.01
N ALA A 195 12.16 -16.26 -20.97
CA ALA A 195 13.28 -17.02 -21.53
C ALA A 195 13.52 -18.37 -20.82
N SER A 196 13.23 -18.45 -19.51
CA SER A 196 13.40 -19.67 -18.72
C SER A 196 12.19 -20.62 -18.78
N LYS A 197 11.12 -20.29 -19.50
CA LYS A 197 10.04 -21.24 -19.72
C LYS A 197 10.55 -22.35 -20.64
N PRO A 198 10.46 -23.63 -20.24
CA PRO A 198 10.83 -24.72 -21.12
C PRO A 198 10.03 -24.58 -22.42
N LYS A 199 10.72 -24.67 -23.56
CA LYS A 199 10.06 -24.75 -24.86
C LYS A 199 9.01 -25.87 -24.79
N PRO A 200 7.79 -25.69 -25.32
CA PRO A 200 6.88 -26.82 -25.46
C PRO A 200 7.63 -27.95 -26.18
N PRO A 201 7.45 -29.21 -25.76
CA PRO A 201 8.18 -30.32 -26.34
C PRO A 201 8.06 -30.24 -27.86
N SER A 202 9.22 -30.14 -28.51
CA SER A 202 9.38 -30.29 -29.96
C SER A 202 8.58 -31.51 -30.41
N GLU A 203 7.95 -31.45 -31.59
CA GLU A 203 7.08 -32.48 -32.23
C GLU A 203 7.73 -33.87 -32.42
N ARG A 204 8.91 -34.09 -31.83
CA ARG A 204 9.53 -35.41 -31.64
C ARG A 204 9.73 -35.62 -30.14
N GLY A 205 8.67 -36.08 -29.49
CA GLY A 205 8.68 -36.24 -28.04
C GLY A 205 7.49 -37.06 -27.59
N VAL A 206 7.81 -38.20 -26.98
CA VAL A 206 6.88 -39.04 -26.22
C VAL A 206 5.89 -38.17 -25.46
N THR A 207 4.61 -38.24 -25.83
CA THR A 207 3.57 -37.40 -25.23
C THR A 207 2.77 -38.27 -24.26
N PRO A 208 3.00 -38.15 -22.93
CA PRO A 208 2.21 -38.87 -21.95
C PRO A 208 0.81 -38.23 -21.83
N THR A 209 -0.23 -39.00 -22.11
CA THR A 209 -1.63 -38.61 -21.96
C THR A 209 -2.27 -39.33 -20.79
N PHE A 210 -2.90 -38.58 -19.89
CA PHE A 210 -3.63 -39.13 -18.75
C PHE A 210 -5.13 -39.12 -19.07
N HIS A 211 -5.78 -40.27 -19.00
CA HIS A 211 -7.23 -40.39 -19.16
C HIS A 211 -7.86 -40.89 -17.87
N LEU A 212 -8.87 -40.18 -17.40
CA LEU A 212 -9.80 -40.62 -16.36
C LEU A 212 -11.09 -41.07 -17.03
N VAL A 213 -11.39 -42.36 -16.89
CA VAL A 213 -12.65 -42.93 -17.39
C VAL A 213 -13.58 -43.17 -16.21
N SER A 214 -14.76 -42.58 -16.25
CA SER A 214 -15.84 -42.82 -15.29
C SER A 214 -17.03 -43.42 -16.02
N MET A 215 -17.52 -44.56 -15.55
CA MET A 215 -18.71 -45.22 -16.09
C MET A 215 -19.78 -45.31 -15.00
N ILE A 216 -21.02 -44.99 -15.36
CA ILE A 216 -22.20 -45.09 -14.51
C ILE A 216 -23.20 -46.01 -15.22
N ARG A 217 -23.61 -47.07 -14.54
CA ARG A 217 -24.53 -48.10 -15.07
C ARG A 217 -25.77 -48.19 -14.19
N PRO A 218 -26.78 -47.32 -14.38
CA PRO A 218 -28.02 -47.41 -13.63
C PRO A 218 -28.79 -48.69 -14.01
N ASP A 219 -29.50 -49.26 -13.04
CA ASP A 219 -30.30 -50.45 -13.28
C ASP A 219 -31.46 -50.18 -14.26
N GLY A 220 -31.45 -50.87 -15.41
CA GLY A 220 -32.55 -50.86 -16.39
C GLY A 220 -32.42 -49.87 -17.54
N PHE A 221 -31.39 -49.03 -17.57
CA PHE A 221 -31.09 -48.15 -18.71
C PHE A 221 -29.59 -48.20 -19.01
N GLY A 222 -29.24 -48.11 -20.29
CA GLY A 222 -27.88 -48.25 -20.83
C GLY A 222 -26.72 -47.60 -20.04
N ASN A 223 -25.52 -48.05 -20.38
CA ASN A 223 -24.24 -47.63 -19.81
C ASN A 223 -23.87 -46.20 -20.26
N LEU A 224 -23.78 -45.29 -19.28
CA LEU A 224 -23.28 -43.93 -19.47
C LEU A 224 -21.77 -43.90 -19.19
N GLN A 225 -20.97 -43.54 -20.19
CA GLN A 225 -19.51 -43.48 -20.07
C GLN A 225 -19.01 -42.06 -20.31
N GLY A 226 -18.38 -41.48 -19.29
CA GLY A 226 -17.65 -40.22 -19.38
C GLY A 226 -16.15 -40.47 -19.45
N PHE A 227 -15.49 -39.87 -20.45
CA PHE A 227 -14.05 -39.89 -20.63
C PHE A 227 -13.53 -38.46 -20.48
N ALA A 228 -12.65 -38.24 -19.52
CA ALA A 228 -11.91 -36.99 -19.37
C ALA A 228 -10.42 -37.26 -19.56
N GLY A 229 -9.83 -36.69 -20.60
CA GLY A 229 -8.42 -36.80 -20.93
C GLY A 229 -7.69 -35.47 -20.73
N TYR A 230 -6.48 -35.53 -20.17
CA TYR A 230 -5.53 -34.45 -20.17
C TYR A 230 -4.30 -34.86 -20.96
N ASN A 231 -4.01 -34.12 -22.03
CA ASN A 231 -2.83 -34.34 -22.85
C ASN A 231 -1.74 -33.30 -22.53
N PHE A 232 -0.54 -33.76 -22.17
CA PHE A 232 0.61 -32.89 -21.94
C PHE A 232 1.12 -32.32 -23.26
N GLY A 233 0.53 -31.19 -23.70
CA GLY A 233 0.98 -30.45 -24.89
C GLY A 233 -0.13 -30.07 -25.89
N GLY A 234 -1.32 -30.66 -25.79
CA GLY A 234 -2.39 -30.49 -26.79
C GLY A 234 -3.77 -30.10 -26.27
N GLY A 235 -3.96 -29.96 -24.95
CA GLY A 235 -5.21 -29.49 -24.34
C GLY A 235 -6.02 -30.55 -23.59
N HIS A 236 -7.18 -30.14 -23.09
CA HIS A 236 -8.13 -30.97 -22.34
C HIS A 236 -9.16 -31.55 -23.30
N THR A 237 -9.36 -32.87 -23.28
CA THR A 237 -10.42 -33.53 -24.07
C THR A 237 -11.45 -34.13 -23.12
N VAL A 238 -12.73 -33.81 -23.35
CA VAL A 238 -13.84 -34.41 -22.60
C VAL A 238 -14.78 -35.03 -23.62
N THR A 239 -14.91 -36.34 -23.58
CA THR A 239 -15.80 -37.12 -24.45
C THR A 239 -16.83 -37.81 -23.60
N VAL A 240 -18.11 -37.58 -23.88
CA VAL A 240 -19.21 -38.26 -23.20
C VAL A 240 -19.90 -39.17 -24.20
N GLY A 241 -20.03 -40.44 -23.85
CA GLY A 241 -20.67 -41.47 -24.66
C GLY A 241 -21.82 -42.12 -23.90
N VAL A 242 -22.91 -42.41 -24.61
CA VAL A 242 -24.04 -43.19 -24.11
C VAL A 242 -24.08 -44.46 -24.94
N CYS A 243 -23.96 -45.63 -24.31
CA CYS A 243 -24.07 -46.92 -24.99
C CYS A 243 -25.17 -47.74 -24.30
N ASN A 244 -26.13 -48.28 -25.05
CA ASN A 244 -27.21 -49.08 -24.49
C ASN A 244 -26.87 -50.58 -24.58
N ASP A 245 -26.06 -51.08 -23.64
CA ASP A 245 -25.48 -52.44 -23.68
C ASP A 245 -25.87 -53.32 -22.47
N ALA A 246 -26.89 -52.92 -21.69
CA ALA A 246 -27.20 -53.45 -20.36
C ALA A 246 -27.42 -54.98 -20.27
N ASP A 247 -27.96 -55.60 -21.33
CA ASP A 247 -28.27 -57.03 -21.39
C ASP A 247 -27.49 -57.79 -22.47
N SER A 248 -26.39 -57.22 -22.98
CA SER A 248 -25.55 -57.94 -23.94
C SER A 248 -24.88 -59.15 -23.26
N PRO A 249 -25.09 -60.39 -23.73
CA PRO A 249 -24.56 -61.60 -23.09
C PRO A 249 -23.02 -61.63 -23.05
N GLU A 250 -22.36 -60.85 -23.91
CA GLU A 250 -20.92 -60.66 -23.93
C GLU A 250 -20.40 -59.92 -22.68
N VAL A 251 -21.13 -58.93 -22.16
CA VAL A 251 -20.71 -58.14 -20.98
C VAL A 251 -20.94 -58.89 -19.68
N LEU A 252 -22.02 -59.68 -19.58
CA LEU A 252 -22.30 -60.55 -18.43
C LEU A 252 -21.29 -61.70 -18.29
N ASN A 253 -20.89 -62.30 -19.42
CA ASN A 253 -19.87 -63.36 -19.42
C ASN A 253 -18.48 -62.84 -19.04
N GLY A 254 -18.13 -61.59 -19.40
CA GLY A 254 -16.85 -60.97 -19.05
C GLY A 254 -16.63 -60.71 -17.55
N PHE A 255 -17.70 -60.68 -16.75
CA PHE A 255 -17.64 -60.56 -15.29
C PHE A 255 -18.00 -61.87 -14.55
N GLY A 256 -17.88 -63.02 -15.25
CA GLY A 256 -18.11 -64.33 -14.64
C GLY A 256 -19.57 -64.59 -14.24
N GLY A 257 -20.53 -64.00 -14.94
CA GLY A 257 -21.96 -64.16 -14.66
C GLY A 257 -22.49 -63.29 -13.53
N MET A 258 -21.67 -62.44 -12.92
CA MET A 258 -22.10 -61.45 -11.92
C MET A 258 -22.40 -60.09 -12.57
N ARG A 259 -23.39 -59.39 -12.00
CA ARG A 259 -23.79 -58.07 -12.47
C ARG A 259 -22.63 -57.08 -12.30
N PRO A 260 -22.23 -56.32 -13.34
CA PRO A 260 -21.14 -55.36 -13.23
C PRO A 260 -21.43 -54.25 -12.20
N PRO A 261 -20.40 -53.61 -11.62
CA PRO A 261 -20.58 -52.57 -10.61
C PRO A 261 -21.25 -51.30 -11.16
N LEU A 262 -22.05 -50.64 -10.32
CA LEU A 262 -22.83 -49.42 -10.64
C LEU A 262 -21.94 -48.25 -11.10
N ILE A 263 -20.76 -48.10 -10.48
CA ILE A 263 -19.79 -47.05 -10.80
C ILE A 263 -18.43 -47.71 -10.98
N ARG A 264 -17.74 -47.39 -12.08
CA ARG A 264 -16.35 -47.80 -12.32
C ARG A 264 -15.51 -46.60 -12.71
N ILE A 265 -14.43 -46.37 -11.96
CA ILE A 265 -13.42 -45.35 -12.26
C ILE A 265 -12.15 -46.10 -12.65
N GLN A 266 -11.63 -45.83 -13.85
CA GLN A 266 -10.40 -46.44 -14.32
C GLN A 266 -9.45 -45.35 -14.84
N PRO A 267 -8.32 -45.11 -14.16
CA PRO A 267 -7.25 -44.30 -14.71
C PRO A 267 -6.55 -45.10 -15.83
N LYS A 268 -6.28 -44.43 -16.95
CA LYS A 268 -5.47 -44.96 -18.05
C LYS A 268 -4.37 -43.96 -18.37
N VAL A 269 -3.16 -44.45 -18.55
CA VAL A 269 -2.02 -43.67 -19.03
C VAL A 269 -1.69 -44.20 -20.42
N ASN A 270 -1.80 -43.33 -21.41
CA ASN A 270 -1.40 -43.64 -22.78
C ASN A 270 -0.09 -42.91 -23.04
N ILE A 271 0.86 -43.60 -23.64
CA ILE A 271 2.13 -43.02 -24.05
C ILE A 271 2.13 -43.11 -25.57
N ASP A 272 1.89 -41.98 -26.22
CA ASP A 272 1.97 -41.92 -27.68
C ASP A 272 3.39 -41.54 -28.09
N VAL A 273 3.98 -42.36 -28.97
CA VAL A 273 5.36 -42.22 -29.43
C VAL A 273 5.32 -42.00 -30.93
N ASP A 274 5.43 -40.74 -31.33
CA ASP A 274 5.62 -40.38 -32.74
C ASP A 274 7.12 -40.49 -33.08
N LEU A 275 7.45 -41.29 -34.11
CA LEU A 275 8.82 -41.59 -34.57
C LEU A 275 9.23 -40.70 -35.74
#